data_AF-Q8RVN2-F1
#
_entry.id   AF-Q8RVN2-F1
#
_cell.length_a   1.000
_cell.length_b   1.000
_cell.length_c   1.000
_cell.angle_alpha   90.00
_cell.angle_beta   90.00
_cell.angle_gamma   90.00
#
_symmetry.space_group_name_H-M   'P 1'
#
loop_
_entity.id
_entity.type
_entity.pdbx_description
1 polymer ?
#
loop_
_entity_poly.entity_id
_entity_poly.type
_entity_poly.pdbx_seq_one_letter_code
_entity_poly.pdbx_strand_id
1 'polypeptide(L)'
;GQTSHETTGGWASAPDGPYAWGYCFVNERNQDVYCTPSGQYPCAAGKKYYGRGPIQLTHNYNYGQAGKAIGNDLIKNPDLVATDPVVSFKTAIWFWMTP
;
A
#
# COMPACT_ATOMS: atom_id res chain seq x y z
N GLY A 1 3.82 1.24 -15.18
CA GLY A 1 3.44 2.66 -15.28
C GLY A 1 2.91 3.14 -13.95
N GLN A 2 1.63 2.87 -13.66
CA GLN A 2 0.95 3.39 -12.46
C GLN A 2 1.69 3.13 -11.14
N THR A 3 1.99 1.87 -10.82
CA THR A 3 2.67 1.53 -9.56
C THR A 3 4.08 2.15 -9.44
N SER A 4 4.76 2.39 -10.56
CA SER A 4 6.04 3.11 -10.58
C SER A 4 5.87 4.59 -10.20
N HIS A 5 4.75 5.22 -10.59
CA HIS A 5 4.43 6.59 -10.19
C HIS A 5 4.16 6.68 -8.69
N GLU A 6 3.32 5.79 -8.16
CA GLU A 6 2.97 5.72 -6.73
C GLU A 6 4.20 5.56 -5.81
N THR A 7 5.29 5.02 -6.34
CA THR A 7 6.50 4.67 -5.59
C THR A 7 7.74 5.39 -6.10
N THR A 8 7.58 6.46 -6.88
CA THR A 8 8.70 7.11 -7.57
C THR A 8 9.63 7.86 -6.62
N GLY A 9 10.93 7.71 -6.87
CA GLY A 9 11.98 8.58 -6.33
C GLY A 9 12.56 9.52 -7.38
N GLY A 10 12.01 9.56 -8.59
CA GLY A 10 12.57 10.33 -9.69
C GLY A 10 12.49 11.84 -9.50
N TRP A 11 13.51 12.54 -10.02
CA TRP A 11 13.57 14.00 -10.11
C TRP A 11 14.06 14.40 -11.50
N ALA A 12 13.99 15.70 -11.83
CA ALA A 12 14.23 16.20 -13.19
C ALA A 12 15.60 15.83 -13.80
N SER A 13 16.64 15.69 -12.97
CA SER A 13 18.01 15.36 -13.38
C SER A 13 18.48 14.00 -12.87
N ALA A 14 17.55 13.09 -12.57
CA ALA A 14 17.90 11.76 -12.09
C ALA A 14 18.73 10.99 -13.12
N PRO A 15 19.73 10.19 -12.71
CA PRO A 15 20.42 9.25 -13.59
C PRO A 15 19.40 8.40 -14.35
N ASP A 16 19.59 8.29 -15.67
CA ASP A 16 18.70 7.57 -16.59
C ASP A 16 17.26 8.14 -16.70
N GLY A 17 17.05 9.36 -16.21
CA GLY A 17 15.79 10.09 -16.27
C GLY A 17 14.81 9.74 -15.13
N PRO A 18 13.77 10.59 -14.87
CA PRO A 18 12.87 10.42 -13.73
C PRO A 18 12.04 9.13 -13.76
N TYR A 19 11.89 8.50 -14.93
CA TYR A 19 11.05 7.31 -15.10
C TYR A 19 11.78 5.99 -14.80
N ALA A 20 13.10 6.02 -14.63
CA ALA A 20 13.89 4.86 -14.18
C ALA A 20 13.79 4.61 -12.66
N TRP A 21 13.11 5.50 -11.92
CA TRP A 21 13.11 5.56 -10.46
C TRP A 21 11.79 5.11 -9.80
N GLY A 22 11.02 4.26 -10.49
CA GLY A 22 9.87 3.60 -9.87
C GLY A 22 10.30 2.60 -8.80
N TYR A 23 9.39 2.26 -7.89
CA TYR A 23 9.63 1.31 -6.78
C TYR A 23 10.75 1.75 -5.81
N CYS A 24 11.03 3.05 -5.73
CA CYS A 24 12.01 3.62 -4.80
C CYS A 24 11.49 3.62 -3.35
N PHE A 25 10.19 3.87 -3.16
CA PHE A 25 9.54 3.88 -1.85
C PHE A 25 8.56 2.72 -1.69
N VAL A 26 8.50 2.15 -0.49
CA VAL A 26 7.50 1.14 -0.10
C VAL A 26 6.41 1.71 0.81
N ASN A 27 6.76 2.68 1.66
CA ASN A 27 5.84 3.36 2.56
C ASN A 27 5.59 4.78 2.09
N GLU A 28 4.38 5.27 2.34
CA GLU A 28 4.05 6.68 2.24
C GLU A 28 5.01 7.51 3.08
N ARG A 29 5.37 8.70 2.58
CA ARG A 29 6.26 9.63 3.29
C ARG A 29 5.59 10.22 4.54
N ASN A 30 4.31 10.59 4.44
CA ASN A 30 3.53 11.17 5.53
C ASN A 30 2.59 10.12 6.13
N GLN A 31 3.07 9.36 7.10
CA GLN A 31 2.38 8.19 7.63
C GLN A 31 1.22 8.52 8.59
N ASP A 32 0.10 9.01 8.07
CA ASP A 32 -1.13 9.28 8.82
C ASP A 32 -1.89 7.98 9.16
N VAL A 33 -2.95 8.09 9.95
CA VAL A 33 -3.69 6.96 10.52
C VAL A 33 -4.60 6.30 9.47
N TYR A 34 -5.23 7.08 8.59
CA TYR A 34 -6.16 6.62 7.55
C TYR A 34 -7.19 5.60 8.05
N CYS A 35 -7.90 5.95 9.13
CA CYS A 35 -8.87 5.09 9.78
C CYS A 35 -10.28 5.68 9.67
N THR A 36 -11.18 4.92 9.07
CA THR A 36 -12.63 5.16 9.06
C THR A 36 -13.30 3.91 9.63
N PRO A 37 -13.49 3.83 10.96
CA PRO A 37 -13.98 2.62 11.62
C PRO A 37 -15.36 2.21 11.10
N SER A 38 -15.55 0.91 10.88
CA SER A 38 -16.85 0.32 10.57
C SER A 38 -16.99 -1.04 11.26
N GLY A 39 -18.20 -1.57 11.34
CA GLY A 39 -18.41 -2.92 11.88
C GLY A 39 -17.73 -4.01 11.05
N GLN A 40 -17.58 -3.80 9.75
CA GLN A 40 -16.94 -4.77 8.84
C GLN A 40 -15.40 -4.67 8.86
N TYR A 41 -14.86 -3.45 8.90
CA TYR A 41 -13.42 -3.18 8.92
C TYR A 41 -13.07 -2.24 10.07
N PRO A 42 -12.98 -2.76 11.31
CA PRO A 42 -12.58 -1.95 12.46
C PRO A 42 -11.11 -1.55 12.33
N CYS A 43 -10.73 -0.44 12.97
CA CYS A 43 -9.32 -0.08 13.07
C CYS A 43 -8.69 -0.77 14.28
N ALA A 44 -7.71 -1.64 14.04
CA ALA A 44 -6.91 -2.22 15.12
C ALA A 44 -6.17 -1.12 15.92
N ALA A 45 -6.14 -1.26 17.25
CA ALA A 45 -5.48 -0.31 18.13
C ALA A 45 -3.98 -0.16 17.80
N GLY A 46 -3.50 1.08 17.74
CA GLY A 46 -2.11 1.40 17.41
C GLY A 46 -1.71 1.15 15.95
N LYS A 47 -2.64 0.77 15.08
CA LYS A 47 -2.37 0.53 13.66
C LYS A 47 -2.73 1.74 12.80
N LYS A 48 -1.94 1.93 11.74
CA LYS A 48 -2.09 2.97 10.74
C LYS A 48 -2.18 2.36 9.35
N TYR A 49 -3.02 2.94 8.50
CA TYR A 49 -3.34 2.45 7.16
C TYR A 49 -2.89 3.42 6.07
N TYR A 50 -1.75 4.09 6.29
CA TYR A 50 -1.06 4.88 5.27
C TYR A 50 -0.65 4.03 4.06
N GLY A 51 -0.28 4.70 2.97
CA GLY A 51 0.11 4.06 1.71
C GLY A 51 1.25 3.05 1.88
N ARG A 52 1.02 1.79 1.49
CA ARG A 52 2.08 0.77 1.43
C ARG A 52 2.07 0.00 0.11
N GLY A 53 3.25 -0.45 -0.29
CA GLY A 53 3.46 -1.30 -1.45
C GLY A 53 3.26 -0.58 -2.79
N PRO A 54 3.25 -1.33 -3.91
CA PRO A 54 3.31 -0.78 -5.25
C PRO A 54 2.13 0.11 -5.63
N ILE A 55 0.95 -0.13 -5.06
CA ILE A 55 -0.26 0.67 -5.33
C ILE A 55 -0.52 1.72 -4.24
N GLN A 56 0.38 1.87 -3.27
CA GLN A 56 0.17 2.70 -2.08
C GLN A 56 -1.21 2.44 -1.45
N LEU A 57 -1.48 1.17 -1.12
CA LEU A 57 -2.74 0.76 -0.51
C LEU A 57 -2.98 1.58 0.76
N THR A 58 -4.11 2.29 0.81
CA THR A 58 -4.42 3.28 1.84
C THR A 58 -5.84 3.06 2.38
N HIS A 59 -6.08 3.39 3.65
CA HIS A 59 -7.32 3.22 4.42
C HIS A 59 -7.67 1.79 4.89
N ASN A 60 -8.13 1.69 6.14
CA ASN A 60 -8.52 0.43 6.80
C ASN A 60 -9.50 -0.43 5.98
N TYR A 61 -10.47 0.16 5.29
CA TYR A 61 -11.43 -0.60 4.49
C TYR A 61 -10.78 -1.26 3.27
N ASN A 62 -9.74 -0.65 2.68
CA ASN A 62 -9.00 -1.27 1.57
C ASN A 62 -8.08 -2.37 2.08
N TYR A 63 -7.37 -2.13 3.20
CA TYR A 63 -6.57 -3.18 3.86
C TYR A 63 -7.44 -4.38 4.24
N GLY A 64 -8.63 -4.16 4.77
CA GLY A 64 -9.57 -5.22 5.11
C GLY A 64 -10.05 -6.03 3.91
N GLN A 65 -10.45 -5.35 2.83
CA GLN A 65 -10.88 -6.02 1.59
C GLN A 65 -9.73 -6.80 0.93
N ALA A 66 -8.57 -6.17 0.77
CA ALA A 66 -7.38 -6.79 0.20
C ALA A 66 -6.94 -8.00 1.03
N GLY A 67 -6.85 -7.84 2.35
CA GLY A 67 -6.44 -8.89 3.26
C GLY A 67 -7.35 -10.12 3.20
N LYS A 68 -8.66 -9.90 3.17
CA LYS A 68 -9.65 -10.97 2.96
C LYS A 68 -9.44 -11.69 1.63
N ALA A 69 -9.19 -10.96 0.54
CA ALA A 69 -9.02 -11.54 -0.79
C ALA A 69 -7.73 -12.36 -0.93
N ILE A 70 -6.66 -11.95 -0.27
CA ILE A 70 -5.32 -12.57 -0.43
C ILE A 70 -4.97 -13.56 0.69
N GLY A 71 -5.84 -13.71 1.70
CA GLY A 71 -5.67 -14.64 2.82
C GLY A 71 -4.75 -14.13 3.94
N ASN A 72 -4.67 -12.81 4.15
CA ASN A 72 -3.83 -12.19 5.18
C ASN A 72 -4.67 -11.23 6.05
N ASP A 73 -4.51 -11.28 7.38
CA ASP A 73 -5.16 -10.30 8.27
C ASP A 73 -4.39 -8.96 8.26
N LEU A 74 -4.71 -8.15 7.25
CA LEU A 74 -4.12 -6.83 7.04
C LEU A 74 -4.76 -5.72 7.89
N ILE A 75 -5.87 -6.01 8.59
CA ILE A 75 -6.42 -5.08 9.60
C ILE A 75 -5.50 -5.08 10.82
N LYS A 76 -5.12 -6.27 11.31
CA LYS A 76 -4.21 -6.37 12.46
C LYS A 76 -2.75 -6.24 12.08
N ASN A 77 -2.38 -6.57 10.85
CA ASN A 77 -0.99 -6.58 10.39
C ASN A 77 -0.80 -5.76 9.09
N PRO A 78 -1.14 -4.46 9.04
CA PRO A 78 -1.01 -3.67 7.83
C PRO A 78 0.45 -3.54 7.36
N ASP A 79 1.42 -3.65 8.27
CA ASP A 79 2.84 -3.57 7.97
C ASP A 79 3.34 -4.70 7.06
N LEU A 80 2.61 -5.82 6.97
CA LEU A 80 2.93 -6.91 6.02
C LEU A 80 2.97 -6.42 4.57
N VAL A 81 2.18 -5.40 4.21
CA VAL A 81 2.20 -4.82 2.86
C VAL A 81 3.54 -4.14 2.54
N ALA A 82 4.33 -3.78 3.56
CA ALA A 82 5.66 -3.18 3.40
C ALA A 82 6.82 -4.12 3.77
N THR A 83 6.58 -5.20 4.53
CA THR A 83 7.63 -6.12 4.99
C THR A 83 7.66 -7.45 4.26
N ASP A 84 6.56 -7.87 3.63
CA ASP A 84 6.50 -9.07 2.78
C ASP A 84 6.26 -8.66 1.32
N PRO A 85 7.24 -8.84 0.41
CA PRO A 85 7.10 -8.42 -0.97
C PRO A 85 6.00 -9.19 -1.72
N VAL A 86 5.72 -10.44 -1.38
CA VAL A 86 4.64 -11.22 -2.02
C VAL A 86 3.28 -10.64 -1.61
N VAL A 87 3.09 -10.34 -0.33
CA VAL A 87 1.88 -9.64 0.15
C VAL A 87 1.77 -8.26 -0.51
N SER A 88 2.87 -7.52 -0.60
CA SER A 88 2.95 -6.20 -1.23
C SER A 88 2.48 -6.21 -2.69
N PHE A 89 2.97 -7.13 -3.50
CA PHE A 89 2.53 -7.25 -4.89
C PHE A 89 1.10 -7.79 -5.01
N LYS A 90 0.70 -8.72 -4.14
CA LYS A 90 -0.67 -9.25 -4.12
C LYS A 90 -1.70 -8.15 -3.85
N THR A 91 -1.44 -7.20 -2.95
CA THR A 91 -2.38 -6.09 -2.71
C THR A 91 -2.48 -5.15 -3.91
N ALA A 92 -1.37 -4.89 -4.60
CA ALA A 92 -1.37 -4.08 -5.81
C ALA A 92 -2.16 -4.75 -6.96
N ILE A 93 -1.95 -6.04 -7.18
CA ILE A 93 -2.69 -6.82 -8.18
C ILE A 93 -4.17 -6.93 -7.78
N TRP A 94 -4.48 -7.16 -6.51
CA TRP A 94 -5.86 -7.19 -6.02
C TRP A 94 -6.59 -5.89 -6.35
N PHE A 95 -5.98 -4.73 -6.05
CA PHE A 95 -6.59 -3.43 -6.34
C PHE A 95 -6.83 -3.24 -7.85
N TRP A 96 -5.89 -3.69 -8.68
CA TRP A 96 -6.02 -3.62 -10.13
C TRP A 96 -7.13 -4.52 -10.70
N MET A 97 -7.41 -5.65 -10.05
CA MET A 97 -8.33 -6.68 -10.54
C MET A 97 -9.72 -6.62 -9.89
N THR A 98 -9.93 -5.72 -8.92
CA THR A 98 -11.20 -5.61 -8.19
C THR A 98 -11.97 -4.38 -8.67
N PRO A 99 -13.17 -4.56 -9.26
CA PRO A 99 -14.01 -3.47 -9.76
C PRO A 99 -14.50 -2.49 -8.69
#